data_AF-A0A2X1N3Z4-F1
#
_entry.id   AF-A0A2X1N3Z4-F1
#
_cell.length_a   1.000
_cell.length_b   1.000
_cell.length_c   1.000
_cell.angle_alpha   90.00
_cell.angle_beta   90.00
_cell.angle_gamma   90.00
#
_symmetry.space_group_name_H-M   'P 1'
#
loop_
_entity.id
_entity.type
_entity.pdbx_description
1 polymer ?
#
loop_
_entity_poly.entity_id
_entity_poly.type
_entity_poly.pdbx_seq_one_letter_code
_entity_poly.pdbx_strand_id
1 'polypeptide(L)'
;MPLRGQNISAQNAALSREIQRAELQEKALDRQIARESNQLKLEELKQKQADVRQKADIARADRQAAAQGAVDTFSTALDSLNEIEQSPGLSKAVGIRSAFPTVPGSDAANFEARLDTFKAQTFLPMVQSLKGMGALSDAEGKKLSDAVGALSPKMSEKAFRDSIGKIRNQLESKLSTVKKQFDYQEPVQNMPGQQSTTGSNFSSLWGD
;
A
#
# COMPACT_ATOMS: atom_id res chain seq x y z
N MET A 1 93.14 -29.07 11.08
CA MET A 1 91.98 -28.16 11.02
C MET A 1 90.82 -28.86 10.32
N PRO A 2 89.79 -29.37 11.04
CA PRO A 2 88.46 -29.51 10.44
C PRO A 2 87.35 -29.31 11.50
N LEU A 3 86.86 -28.08 11.71
CA LEU A 3 85.75 -27.80 12.66
C LEU A 3 84.62 -26.93 12.05
N ARG A 4 84.67 -26.64 10.74
CA ARG A 4 83.71 -25.76 10.07
C ARG A 4 82.54 -26.46 9.35
N GLY A 5 82.65 -27.76 9.03
CA GLY A 5 81.63 -28.48 8.26
C GLY A 5 80.43 -29.01 9.06
N GLN A 6 80.63 -29.42 10.32
CA GLN A 6 79.55 -30.02 11.15
C GLN A 6 78.60 -28.98 11.78
N ASN A 7 79.05 -27.74 11.98
CA ASN A 7 78.20 -26.68 12.56
C ASN A 7 77.17 -26.12 11.55
N ILE A 8 77.52 -26.10 10.26
CA ILE A 8 76.66 -25.57 9.20
C ILE A 8 75.49 -26.52 8.91
N SER A 9 75.71 -27.84 8.95
CA SER A 9 74.65 -28.84 8.77
C SER A 9 73.67 -28.88 9.94
N ALA A 10 74.15 -28.72 11.17
CA ALA A 10 73.30 -28.63 12.36
C ALA A 10 72.45 -27.35 12.37
N GLN A 11 73.03 -26.21 11.96
CA GLN A 11 72.30 -24.95 11.79
C GLN A 11 71.25 -25.04 10.67
N ASN A 12 71.61 -25.60 9.51
CA ASN A 12 70.66 -25.78 8.40
C ASN A 12 69.51 -26.72 8.79
N ALA A 13 69.77 -27.79 9.54
CA ALA A 13 68.72 -28.70 10.03
C ALA A 13 67.83 -28.04 11.09
N ALA A 14 68.38 -27.16 11.94
CA ALA A 14 67.58 -26.36 12.86
C ALA A 14 66.67 -25.37 12.13
N LEU A 15 67.22 -24.63 11.16
CA LEU A 15 66.50 -23.67 10.32
C LEU A 15 65.38 -24.37 9.52
N SER A 16 65.64 -25.55 8.96
CA SER A 16 64.65 -26.34 8.21
C SER A 16 63.46 -26.76 9.07
N ARG A 17 63.71 -27.18 10.32
CA ARG A 17 62.66 -27.54 11.28
C ARG A 17 61.86 -26.33 11.71
N GLU A 18 62.50 -25.17 11.79
CA GLU A 18 61.87 -23.90 12.11
C GLU A 18 60.95 -23.44 10.97
N ILE A 19 61.40 -23.54 9.71
CA ILE A 19 60.58 -23.30 8.52
C ILE A 19 59.38 -24.24 8.48
N GLN A 20 59.58 -25.55 8.69
CA GLN A 20 58.46 -26.51 8.73
C GLN A 20 57.45 -26.19 9.84
N ARG A 21 57.92 -25.73 11.01
CA ARG A 21 57.02 -25.29 12.09
C ARG A 21 56.26 -24.03 11.72
N ALA A 22 56.92 -23.06 11.08
CA ALA A 22 56.31 -21.83 10.61
C ALA A 22 55.25 -22.11 9.52
N GLU A 23 55.53 -22.97 8.55
CA GLU A 23 54.58 -23.39 7.51
C GLU A 23 53.35 -24.11 8.10
N LEU A 24 53.54 -24.92 9.15
CA LEU A 24 52.42 -25.57 9.85
C LEU A 24 51.56 -24.57 10.62
N GLN A 25 52.19 -23.55 11.24
CA GLN A 25 51.48 -22.46 11.90
C GLN A 25 50.69 -21.61 10.90
N GLU A 26 51.27 -21.28 9.75
CA GLU A 26 50.61 -20.55 8.67
C GLU A 26 49.36 -21.30 8.17
N LYS A 27 49.48 -22.60 7.87
CA LYS A 27 48.34 -23.44 7.47
C LYS A 27 47.25 -23.59 8.54
N ALA A 28 47.59 -23.45 9.82
CA ALA A 28 46.61 -23.44 10.90
C ALA A 28 45.87 -22.09 10.97
N LEU A 29 46.60 -20.99 10.84
CA LEU A 29 46.06 -19.63 10.79
C LEU A 29 45.15 -19.44 9.56
N ASP A 30 45.55 -19.90 8.38
CA ASP A 30 44.73 -19.83 7.16
C ASP A 30 43.39 -20.55 7.33
N ARG A 31 43.40 -21.73 7.96
CA ARG A 31 42.17 -22.48 8.25
C ARG A 31 41.28 -21.75 9.25
N GLN A 32 41.87 -21.05 10.21
CA GLN A 32 41.12 -20.24 11.18
C GLN A 32 40.50 -19.01 10.50
N ILE A 33 41.30 -18.26 9.74
CA ILE A 33 40.84 -17.10 8.96
C ILE A 33 39.70 -17.52 8.02
N ALA A 34 39.81 -18.66 7.33
CA ALA A 34 38.76 -19.16 6.45
C ALA A 34 37.45 -19.48 7.21
N ARG A 35 37.53 -20.05 8.42
CA ARG A 35 36.34 -20.33 9.25
C ARG A 35 35.67 -19.06 9.74
N GLU A 36 36.44 -18.13 10.28
CA GLU A 36 35.96 -16.83 10.77
C GLU A 36 35.38 -16.00 9.61
N SER A 37 36.04 -16.00 8.45
CA SER A 37 35.53 -15.36 7.22
C SER A 37 34.20 -15.96 6.76
N ASN A 38 34.05 -17.29 6.78
CA ASN A 38 32.78 -17.94 6.44
C ASN A 38 31.67 -17.61 7.46
N GLN A 39 32.00 -17.53 8.75
CA GLN A 39 31.05 -17.14 9.80
C GLN A 39 30.60 -15.68 9.65
N LEU A 40 31.53 -14.75 9.47
CA LEU A 40 31.25 -13.34 9.23
C LEU A 40 30.37 -13.15 7.98
N LYS A 41 30.67 -13.84 6.89
CA LYS A 41 29.86 -13.78 5.66
C LYS A 41 28.45 -14.34 5.87
N LEU A 42 28.30 -15.38 6.69
CA LEU A 42 26.99 -15.94 7.03
C LEU A 42 26.17 -14.98 7.89
N GLU A 43 26.79 -14.32 8.86
CA GLU A 43 26.15 -13.27 9.67
C GLU A 43 25.74 -12.07 8.81
N GLU A 44 26.62 -11.61 7.91
CA GLU A 44 26.32 -10.53 6.97
C GLU A 44 25.14 -10.89 6.05
N LEU A 45 25.09 -12.12 5.52
CA LEU A 45 23.97 -12.58 4.70
C LEU A 45 22.67 -12.67 5.50
N LYS A 46 22.72 -13.14 6.76
CA LYS A 46 21.55 -13.15 7.66
C LYS A 46 21.07 -11.73 7.95
N GLN A 47 21.97 -10.81 8.23
CA GLN A 47 21.64 -9.41 8.48
C GLN A 47 21.04 -8.77 7.23
N LYS A 48 21.65 -8.95 6.06
CA LYS A 48 21.08 -8.52 4.77
C LYS A 48 19.70 -9.13 4.52
N GLN A 49 19.51 -10.41 4.84
CA GLN A 49 18.20 -11.05 4.70
C GLN A 49 17.16 -10.42 5.64
N ALA A 50 17.53 -10.14 6.89
CA ALA A 50 16.66 -9.47 7.86
C ALA A 50 16.31 -8.05 7.40
N ASP A 51 17.29 -7.28 6.95
CA ASP A 51 17.09 -5.92 6.42
C ASP A 51 16.18 -5.91 5.19
N VAL A 52 16.39 -6.85 4.26
CA VAL A 52 15.55 -6.98 3.06
C VAL A 52 14.13 -7.39 3.44
N ARG A 53 13.96 -8.31 4.40
CA ARG A 53 12.64 -8.71 4.91
C ARG A 53 11.94 -7.53 5.59
N GLN A 54 12.62 -6.84 6.49
CA GLN A 54 12.07 -5.67 7.17
C GLN A 54 11.70 -4.56 6.19
N LYS A 55 12.56 -4.28 5.19
CA LYS A 55 12.23 -3.33 4.11
C LYS A 55 11.01 -3.78 3.30
N ALA A 56 10.89 -5.08 3.01
CA ALA A 56 9.74 -5.61 2.29
C ALA A 56 8.45 -5.50 3.13
N ASP A 57 8.52 -5.77 4.44
CA ASP A 57 7.36 -5.69 5.34
C ASP A 57 6.91 -4.25 5.55
N ILE A 58 7.83 -3.30 5.73
CA ILE A 58 7.51 -1.86 5.77
C ILE A 58 6.89 -1.42 4.44
N ALA A 59 7.51 -1.77 3.30
CA ALA A 59 6.97 -1.41 2.00
C ALA A 59 5.58 -2.01 1.74
N ARG A 60 5.29 -3.21 2.26
CA ARG A 60 3.95 -3.82 2.22
C ARG A 60 2.96 -3.07 3.11
N ALA A 61 3.33 -2.74 4.34
CA ALA A 61 2.49 -1.99 5.26
C ALA A 61 2.16 -0.58 4.72
N ASP A 62 3.17 0.14 4.23
CA ASP A 62 3.00 1.45 3.61
C ASP A 62 2.09 1.37 2.37
N ARG A 63 2.28 0.33 1.54
CA ARG A 63 1.45 0.08 0.36
C ARG A 63 -0.01 -0.21 0.74
N GLN A 64 -0.25 -0.96 1.80
CA GLN A 64 -1.60 -1.23 2.31
C GLN A 64 -2.24 0.02 2.91
N ALA A 65 -1.50 0.80 3.69
CA ALA A 65 -2.00 2.05 4.27
C ALA A 65 -2.35 3.07 3.17
N ALA A 66 -1.52 3.20 2.15
CA ALA A 66 -1.81 4.05 1.00
C ALA A 66 -3.05 3.56 0.23
N ALA A 67 -3.20 2.25 0.04
CA ALA A 67 -4.39 1.67 -0.58
C ALA A 67 -5.66 1.93 0.24
N GLN A 68 -5.60 1.78 1.57
CA GLN A 68 -6.73 2.05 2.46
C GLN A 68 -7.17 3.51 2.37
N GLY A 69 -6.24 4.46 2.58
CA GLY A 69 -6.58 5.89 2.52
C GLY A 69 -7.12 6.30 1.16
N ALA A 70 -6.63 5.67 0.09
CA ALA A 70 -7.20 5.86 -1.23
C ALA A 70 -8.62 5.30 -1.33
N VAL A 71 -8.86 4.04 -0.96
CA VAL A 71 -10.20 3.41 -0.94
C VAL A 71 -11.19 4.26 -0.15
N ASP A 72 -10.81 4.79 1.01
CA ASP A 72 -11.66 5.66 1.82
C ASP A 72 -11.99 6.98 1.10
N THR A 73 -11.01 7.55 0.41
CA THR A 73 -11.20 8.74 -0.44
C THR A 73 -12.18 8.45 -1.58
N PHE A 74 -12.14 7.26 -2.19
CA PHE A 74 -13.12 6.85 -3.20
C PHE A 74 -14.50 6.64 -2.63
N SER A 75 -14.62 5.93 -1.51
CA SER A 75 -15.92 5.71 -0.87
C SER A 75 -16.58 7.05 -0.60
N THR A 76 -15.86 7.98 0.02
CA THR A 76 -16.35 9.34 0.29
C THR A 76 -16.82 10.06 -0.99
N ALA A 77 -16.08 9.93 -2.10
CA ALA A 77 -16.47 10.51 -3.38
C ALA A 77 -17.70 9.86 -4.01
N LEU A 78 -17.80 8.53 -3.96
CA LEU A 78 -18.94 7.77 -4.46
C LEU A 78 -20.20 8.03 -3.63
N ASP A 79 -20.06 8.10 -2.31
CA ASP A 79 -21.11 8.43 -1.36
C ASP A 79 -21.61 9.87 -1.61
N SER A 80 -20.69 10.83 -1.77
CA SER A 80 -21.05 12.21 -2.13
C SER A 80 -21.80 12.29 -3.47
N LEU A 81 -21.37 11.54 -4.48
CA LEU A 81 -22.08 11.46 -5.77
C LEU A 81 -23.48 10.86 -5.62
N ASN A 82 -23.62 9.82 -4.78
CA ASN A 82 -24.90 9.19 -4.50
C ASN A 82 -25.85 10.15 -3.76
N GLU A 83 -25.36 10.87 -2.76
CA GLU A 83 -26.14 11.91 -2.07
C GLU A 83 -26.62 13.03 -3.00
N ILE A 84 -25.76 13.45 -3.93
CA ILE A 84 -26.10 14.45 -4.96
C ILE A 84 -27.22 13.92 -5.87
N GLU A 85 -27.10 12.69 -6.37
CA GLU A 85 -28.08 12.07 -7.27
C GLU A 85 -29.44 11.81 -6.59
N GLN A 86 -29.43 11.41 -5.33
CA GLN A 86 -30.65 11.12 -4.56
C GLN A 86 -31.25 12.36 -3.89
N SER A 87 -30.58 13.52 -3.98
CA SER A 87 -31.05 14.71 -3.30
C SER A 87 -32.45 15.14 -3.79
N PRO A 88 -33.36 15.53 -2.88
CA PRO A 88 -34.69 16.02 -3.26
C PRO A 88 -34.62 17.35 -4.04
N GLY A 89 -33.52 18.08 -3.90
CA GLY A 89 -33.23 19.32 -4.60
C GLY A 89 -32.87 19.15 -6.07
N LEU A 90 -32.44 17.96 -6.50
CA LEU A 90 -31.98 17.71 -7.86
C LEU A 90 -33.01 18.15 -8.91
N SER A 91 -34.24 17.64 -8.83
CA SER A 91 -35.33 17.96 -9.79
C SER A 91 -35.74 19.45 -9.82
N LYS A 92 -35.44 20.20 -8.75
CA LYS A 92 -35.74 21.63 -8.62
C LYS A 92 -34.55 22.51 -9.03
N ALA A 93 -33.33 22.02 -8.86
CA ALA A 93 -32.10 22.72 -9.19
C ALA A 93 -31.68 22.52 -10.64
N VAL A 94 -32.15 21.46 -11.31
CA VAL A 94 -31.71 21.13 -12.68
C VAL A 94 -32.76 21.38 -13.76
N GLY A 95 -32.30 21.53 -15.00
CA GLY A 95 -33.15 21.69 -16.18
C GLY A 95 -33.85 23.04 -16.23
N ILE A 96 -35.08 23.11 -16.75
CA ILE A 96 -35.80 24.38 -16.95
C ILE A 96 -36.01 25.12 -15.63
N ARG A 97 -36.10 24.41 -14.49
CA ARG A 97 -36.26 25.04 -13.17
C ARG A 97 -34.99 25.74 -12.70
N SER A 98 -33.81 25.36 -13.20
CA SER A 98 -32.54 26.06 -12.93
C SER A 98 -32.47 27.46 -13.55
N ALA A 99 -33.42 27.82 -14.43
CA ALA A 99 -33.50 29.16 -15.02
C ALA A 99 -34.10 30.18 -14.05
N PHE A 100 -34.76 29.72 -12.98
CA PHE A 100 -35.28 30.58 -11.92
C PHE A 100 -34.25 30.71 -10.79
N PRO A 101 -34.15 31.87 -10.13
CA PRO A 101 -33.24 32.03 -8.99
C PRO A 101 -33.54 31.02 -7.88
N THR A 102 -32.50 30.30 -7.46
CA THR A 102 -32.59 29.33 -6.37
C THR A 102 -32.80 30.07 -5.04
N VAL A 103 -33.83 29.69 -4.29
CA VAL A 103 -34.13 30.31 -2.98
C VAL A 103 -33.12 29.82 -1.94
N PRO A 104 -32.39 30.72 -1.24
CA PRO A 104 -31.46 30.31 -0.18
C PRO A 104 -32.17 29.47 0.90
N GLY A 105 -31.52 28.40 1.36
CA GLY A 105 -32.09 27.46 2.33
C GLY A 105 -33.06 26.43 1.74
N SER A 106 -33.35 26.48 0.43
CA SER A 106 -34.14 25.46 -0.26
C SER A 106 -33.35 24.19 -0.56
N ASP A 107 -34.05 23.09 -0.86
CA ASP A 107 -33.44 21.85 -1.31
C ASP A 107 -32.52 22.05 -2.53
N ALA A 108 -32.89 22.97 -3.44
CA ALA A 108 -32.13 23.27 -4.64
C ALA A 108 -30.81 23.99 -4.31
N ALA A 109 -30.82 24.93 -3.36
CA ALA A 109 -29.60 25.59 -2.88
C ALA A 109 -28.66 24.59 -2.20
N ASN A 110 -29.23 23.68 -1.41
CA ASN A 110 -28.47 22.61 -0.75
C ASN A 110 -27.84 21.65 -1.77
N PHE A 111 -28.54 21.34 -2.87
CA PHE A 111 -27.99 20.54 -3.95
C PHE A 111 -26.84 21.24 -4.67
N GLU A 112 -27.01 22.51 -5.05
CA GLU A 112 -25.96 23.30 -5.71
C GLU A 112 -24.70 23.38 -4.83
N ALA A 113 -24.88 23.67 -3.55
CA ALA A 113 -23.78 23.69 -2.58
C ALA A 113 -23.07 22.33 -2.48
N ARG A 114 -23.82 21.22 -2.42
CA ARG A 114 -23.24 19.86 -2.40
C ARG A 114 -22.48 19.54 -3.68
N LEU A 115 -23.01 19.92 -4.84
CA LEU A 115 -22.35 19.74 -6.13
C LEU A 115 -21.02 20.52 -6.19
N ASP A 116 -21.02 21.76 -5.74
CA ASP A 116 -19.82 22.59 -5.70
C ASP A 116 -18.79 22.07 -4.69
N THR A 117 -19.23 21.67 -3.50
CA THR A 117 -18.39 20.99 -2.51
C THR A 117 -17.77 19.71 -3.08
N PHE A 118 -18.56 18.88 -3.78
CA PHE A 118 -18.04 17.68 -4.41
C PHE A 118 -16.96 18.01 -5.43
N LYS A 119 -17.20 18.96 -6.34
CA LYS A 119 -16.22 19.36 -7.35
C LYS A 119 -14.93 19.93 -6.75
N ALA A 120 -15.05 20.80 -5.75
CA ALA A 120 -13.92 21.53 -5.20
C ALA A 120 -13.14 20.71 -4.16
N GLN A 121 -13.84 20.01 -3.27
CA GLN A 121 -13.24 19.42 -2.07
C GLN A 121 -13.13 17.90 -2.13
N THR A 122 -13.99 17.21 -2.89
CA THR A 122 -14.00 15.73 -2.90
C THR A 122 -13.36 15.15 -4.17
N PHE A 123 -13.65 15.75 -5.32
CA PHE A 123 -13.23 15.24 -6.62
C PHE A 123 -11.72 15.38 -6.86
N LEU A 124 -11.16 16.57 -6.60
CA LEU A 124 -9.75 16.83 -6.90
C LEU A 124 -8.79 15.93 -6.09
N PRO A 125 -8.95 15.77 -4.76
CA PRO A 125 -8.09 14.85 -3.99
C PRO A 125 -8.20 13.41 -4.49
N MET A 126 -9.42 12.97 -4.86
CA MET A 126 -9.65 11.63 -5.38
C MET A 126 -8.94 11.39 -6.73
N VAL A 127 -8.99 12.35 -7.66
CA VAL A 127 -8.26 12.23 -8.93
C VAL A 127 -6.74 12.25 -8.72
N GLN A 128 -6.24 13.08 -7.80
CA GLN A 128 -4.81 13.08 -7.46
C GLN A 128 -4.37 11.76 -6.84
N SER A 129 -5.19 11.18 -5.95
CA SER A 129 -4.97 9.86 -5.38
C SER A 129 -4.92 8.77 -6.46
N LEU A 130 -5.88 8.78 -7.40
CA LEU A 130 -5.90 7.87 -8.55
C LEU A 130 -4.61 7.93 -9.39
N LYS A 131 -4.13 9.15 -9.67
CA LYS A 131 -2.91 9.35 -10.44
C LYS A 131 -1.67 8.90 -9.66
N GLY A 132 -1.58 9.26 -8.38
CA GLY A 132 -0.45 8.89 -7.52
C GLY A 132 -0.28 7.38 -7.36
N MET A 133 -1.38 6.62 -7.39
CA MET A 133 -1.36 5.15 -7.35
C MET A 133 -1.16 4.48 -8.71
N GLY A 134 -1.12 5.25 -9.80
CA GLY A 134 -1.01 4.72 -11.17
C GLY A 134 -2.28 4.05 -11.70
N ALA A 135 -3.43 4.21 -11.02
CA ALA A 135 -4.70 3.64 -11.47
C ALA A 135 -5.37 4.44 -12.58
N LEU A 136 -4.96 5.69 -12.77
CA LEU A 136 -5.50 6.61 -13.76
C LEU A 136 -4.37 7.26 -14.54
N SER A 137 -4.44 7.15 -15.86
CA SER A 137 -3.54 7.89 -16.75
C SER A 137 -3.91 9.38 -16.82
N ASP A 138 -2.99 10.22 -17.31
CA ASP A 138 -3.27 11.64 -17.50
C ASP A 138 -4.45 11.91 -18.43
N ALA A 139 -4.58 11.12 -19.50
CA ALA A 139 -5.68 11.22 -20.44
C ALA A 139 -7.03 10.85 -19.81
N GLU A 140 -7.06 9.80 -18.98
CA GLU A 140 -8.28 9.41 -18.28
C GLU A 140 -8.65 10.39 -17.17
N GLY A 141 -7.66 10.89 -16.43
CA GLY A 141 -7.88 11.94 -15.44
C GLY A 141 -8.43 13.21 -16.06
N LYS A 142 -7.91 13.61 -17.22
CA LYS A 142 -8.47 14.73 -17.97
C LYS A 142 -9.92 14.49 -18.37
N LYS A 143 -10.25 13.32 -18.94
CA LYS A 143 -11.63 12.98 -19.33
C LYS A 143 -12.59 13.01 -18.15
N LEU A 144 -12.16 12.48 -17.01
CA LEU A 144 -12.95 12.45 -15.79
C LEU A 144 -13.16 13.86 -15.22
N SER A 145 -12.10 14.68 -15.20
CA SER A 145 -12.18 16.09 -14.81
C SER A 145 -13.06 16.91 -15.73
N ASP A 146 -12.97 16.68 -17.04
CA ASP A 146 -13.81 17.34 -18.03
C ASP A 146 -15.29 16.91 -17.83
N ALA A 147 -15.56 15.63 -17.53
CA ALA A 147 -16.91 15.13 -17.24
C ALA A 147 -17.50 15.74 -15.96
N VAL A 148 -16.73 15.81 -14.88
CA VAL A 148 -17.16 16.44 -13.62
C VAL A 148 -17.30 17.95 -13.77
N GLY A 149 -16.40 18.60 -14.51
CA GLY A 149 -16.51 20.02 -14.85
C GLY A 149 -17.75 20.33 -15.68
N ALA A 150 -18.15 19.42 -16.58
CA ALA A 150 -19.34 19.55 -17.41
C ALA A 150 -20.65 19.34 -16.63
N LEU A 151 -20.63 18.70 -15.45
CA LEU A 151 -21.83 18.62 -14.60
C LEU A 151 -22.32 20.04 -14.29
N SER A 152 -23.57 20.34 -14.59
CA SER A 152 -24.13 21.67 -14.41
C SER A 152 -25.56 21.57 -13.93
N PRO A 153 -26.04 22.49 -13.09
CA PRO A 153 -27.48 22.58 -12.85
C PRO A 153 -28.28 22.86 -14.13
N LYS A 154 -27.67 23.48 -15.16
CA LYS A 154 -28.38 23.86 -16.39
C LYS A 154 -28.77 22.69 -17.31
N MET A 155 -28.25 21.49 -17.10
CA MET A 155 -28.65 20.31 -17.89
C MET A 155 -29.97 19.72 -17.40
N SER A 156 -30.66 18.97 -18.25
CA SER A 156 -31.87 18.26 -17.84
C SER A 156 -31.58 17.24 -16.75
N GLU A 157 -32.57 16.94 -15.89
CA GLU A 157 -32.41 15.97 -14.80
C GLU A 157 -31.92 14.62 -15.31
N LYS A 158 -32.49 14.15 -16.41
CA LYS A 158 -32.04 12.91 -17.06
C LYS A 158 -30.57 12.98 -17.48
N ALA A 159 -30.14 14.05 -18.14
CA ALA A 159 -28.75 14.21 -18.57
C ALA A 159 -27.79 14.34 -17.37
N PHE A 160 -28.23 14.95 -16.28
CA PHE A 160 -27.47 15.05 -15.04
C PHE A 160 -27.28 13.68 -14.40
N ARG A 161 -28.37 12.92 -14.19
CA ARG A 161 -28.30 11.54 -13.65
C ARG A 161 -27.46 10.63 -14.54
N ASP A 162 -27.64 10.70 -15.86
CA ASP A 162 -26.85 9.93 -16.83
C ASP A 162 -25.34 10.27 -16.71
N SER A 163 -25.00 11.54 -16.48
CA SER A 163 -23.59 11.99 -16.33
C SER A 163 -23.00 11.53 -15.00
N ILE A 164 -23.74 11.64 -13.89
CA ILE A 164 -23.34 11.12 -12.58
C ILE A 164 -23.11 9.61 -12.64
N GLY A 165 -24.02 8.86 -13.26
CA GLY A 165 -23.88 7.41 -13.42
C GLY A 165 -22.62 7.02 -14.20
N LYS A 166 -22.29 7.76 -15.28
CA LYS A 166 -21.04 7.53 -16.03
C LYS A 166 -19.80 7.79 -15.18
N ILE A 167 -19.79 8.90 -14.42
CA ILE A 167 -18.68 9.25 -13.53
C ILE A 167 -18.52 8.17 -12.44
N ARG A 168 -19.62 7.78 -11.79
CA ARG A 168 -19.64 6.69 -10.80
C ARG A 168 -19.04 5.40 -11.36
N ASN A 169 -19.54 4.93 -12.50
CA ASN A 169 -19.07 3.68 -13.10
C ASN A 169 -17.57 3.71 -13.43
N GLN A 170 -17.07 4.87 -13.89
CA GLN A 170 -15.64 5.05 -14.12
C GLN A 170 -14.85 4.98 -12.81
N LEU A 171 -15.32 5.65 -11.76
CA LEU A 171 -14.68 5.65 -10.45
C LEU A 171 -14.67 4.26 -9.81
N GLU A 172 -15.78 3.54 -9.83
CA GLU A 172 -15.90 2.19 -9.28
C GLU A 172 -14.97 1.20 -10.01
N SER A 173 -14.89 1.30 -11.35
CA SER A 173 -13.98 0.49 -12.16
C SER A 173 -12.50 0.75 -11.79
N LYS A 174 -12.15 2.02 -11.60
CA LYS A 174 -10.78 2.42 -11.22
C LYS A 174 -10.47 2.01 -9.77
N LEU A 175 -11.42 2.17 -8.85
CA LEU A 175 -11.32 1.67 -7.48
C LEU A 175 -11.12 0.15 -7.44
N SER A 176 -11.89 -0.61 -8.23
CA SER A 176 -11.71 -2.06 -8.32
C SER A 176 -10.31 -2.44 -8.81
N THR A 177 -9.78 -1.67 -9.76
CA THR A 177 -8.41 -1.85 -10.26
C THR A 177 -7.38 -1.57 -9.17
N VAL A 178 -7.54 -0.49 -8.40
CA VAL A 178 -6.71 -0.19 -7.22
C VAL A 178 -6.79 -1.33 -6.21
N LYS A 179 -7.99 -1.74 -5.79
CA LYS A 179 -8.17 -2.83 -4.83
C LYS A 179 -7.43 -4.10 -5.27
N LYS A 180 -7.54 -4.48 -6.55
CA LYS A 180 -6.82 -5.63 -7.12
C LYS A 180 -5.31 -5.44 -7.18
N GLN A 181 -4.84 -4.28 -7.63
CA GLN A 181 -3.41 -3.98 -7.77
C GLN A 181 -2.68 -3.94 -6.43
N PHE A 182 -3.39 -3.63 -5.35
CA PHE A 182 -2.85 -3.53 -4.00
C PHE A 182 -3.16 -4.76 -3.12
N ASP A 183 -3.77 -5.81 -3.70
CA ASP A 183 -4.25 -7.00 -2.98
C ASP A 183 -5.04 -6.61 -1.71
N TYR A 184 -5.87 -5.57 -1.87
CA TYR A 184 -6.61 -4.97 -0.78
C TYR A 184 -7.65 -5.95 -0.27
N GLN A 185 -7.48 -6.43 0.95
CA GLN A 185 -8.50 -7.15 1.68
C GLN A 185 -9.33 -6.12 2.43
N GLU A 186 -10.65 -6.12 2.20
CA GLU A 186 -11.53 -5.26 2.97
C GLU A 186 -11.33 -5.57 4.46
N PRO A 187 -11.16 -4.56 5.33
CA PRO A 187 -11.06 -4.79 6.76
C PRO A 187 -12.30 -5.58 7.15
N VAL A 188 -12.10 -6.79 7.70
CA VAL A 188 -13.18 -7.63 8.19
C VAL A 188 -13.96 -6.81 9.19
N GLN A 189 -15.10 -6.31 8.75
CA GLN A 189 -15.98 -5.52 9.58
C GLN A 189 -16.55 -6.52 10.59
N ASN A 190 -15.99 -6.53 11.80
CA ASN A 190 -16.62 -7.21 12.93
C ASN A 190 -18.00 -6.57 13.10
N MET A 191 -19.02 -7.16 12.49
CA MET A 191 -20.41 -6.79 12.72
C MET A 191 -20.70 -7.05 14.20
N PRO A 192 -21.06 -6.03 15.00
CA PRO A 192 -21.58 -6.27 16.33
C PRO A 192 -23.03 -6.74 16.19
N GLY A 193 -23.25 -8.04 16.07
CA GLY A 193 -24.61 -8.57 16.05
C GLY A 193 -24.79 -9.91 15.37
N GLN A 194 -24.20 -10.97 15.93
CA GLN A 194 -24.87 -12.27 16.00
C GLN A 194 -24.18 -13.11 17.05
N GLN A 195 -24.63 -12.94 18.28
CA GLN A 195 -24.33 -13.78 19.41
C GLN A 195 -24.95 -15.16 19.12
N SER A 196 -24.20 -16.03 18.45
CA SER A 196 -24.53 -17.45 18.39
C SER A 196 -24.50 -17.97 19.83
N THR A 197 -25.67 -18.32 20.35
CA THR A 197 -25.82 -19.04 21.61
C THR A 197 -25.14 -20.40 21.45
N THR A 198 -23.85 -20.43 21.79
CA THR A 198 -23.10 -21.67 21.93
C THR A 198 -23.68 -22.41 23.12
N GLY A 199 -24.53 -23.38 22.82
CA GLY A 199 -25.09 -24.33 23.77
C GLY A 199 -23.96 -24.89 24.63
N SER A 200 -24.17 -24.73 25.93
CA SER A 200 -23.35 -25.27 27.00
C SER A 200 -23.18 -26.78 26.82
N ASN A 201 -21.98 -27.20 26.46
CA ASN A 201 -21.54 -28.59 26.57
C ASN A 201 -20.20 -28.63 27.30
N PHE A 202 -20.24 -28.23 28.57
CA PHE A 202 -19.26 -28.68 29.55
C PHE A 202 -19.86 -29.89 30.26
N SER A 203 -19.47 -31.09 29.83
CA SER A 203 -19.62 -32.29 30.64
C SER A 203 -18.30 -33.04 30.67
N SER A 204 -17.73 -33.08 31.88
CA SER A 204 -16.93 -34.16 32.45
C SER A 204 -15.64 -34.57 31.73
N LEU A 205 -14.53 -33.97 32.17
CA LEU A 205 -13.18 -34.53 32.01
C LEU A 205 -12.40 -34.39 33.33
N TRP A 206 -13.05 -34.72 34.46
CA TRP A 206 -12.43 -35.02 35.77
C TRP A 206 -13.42 -35.86 36.61
N GLY A 207 -12.99 -37.06 37.03
CA GLY A 207 -13.73 -38.07 37.83
C GLY A 207 -14.27 -39.20 36.95
N ASP A 208 -13.83 -40.46 37.04
CA ASP A 208 -13.30 -41.30 38.13
C ASP A 208 -12.14 -42.18 37.61
#